data_AF-A0A817M4E7-F1
#
_entry.id   AF-A0A817M4E7-F1
#
_cell.length_a   1.000
_cell.length_b   1.000
_cell.length_c   1.000
_cell.angle_alpha   90.00
_cell.angle_beta   90.00
_cell.angle_gamma   90.00
#
_symmetry.space_group_name_H-M   'P 1'
#
loop_
_entity.id
_entity.type
_entity.pdbx_description
1 polymer ?
#
loop_
_entity_poly.entity_id
_entity_poly.type
_entity_poly.pdbx_seq_one_letter_code
_entity_poly.pdbx_strand_id
1 'polypeptide(L)'
;MKNSDDEDITENESDNKTAPMKMKDGKGWIKKRTKKKIIRYRYFKLHQDPENYYREQLILFLPWTNEEENLIHINHEERFELYKDIIQQKRSEYIHREANEFEQASEEHMEKKEDEDDIDDTNIEYDQDKNEFLIYEIGNTGGDIFVEMGINTRTEKVEHFNVPKIIPDTEYQQMMRNLNNNQRKYTLNVMNLIKNGENQFFHFIN
;
A
#
# COMPACT_ATOMS: atom_id res chain seq x y z
N MET A 1 12.53 57.24 -24.39
CA MET A 1 13.48 56.50 -23.52
C MET A 1 12.83 55.20 -23.11
N LYS A 2 13.61 54.11 -23.04
CA LYS A 2 13.19 52.73 -22.85
C LYS A 2 12.68 52.48 -21.42
N ASN A 3 11.64 51.64 -21.31
CA ASN A 3 11.31 50.89 -20.09
C ASN A 3 12.27 49.70 -19.98
N SER A 4 12.85 49.48 -18.81
CA SER A 4 13.58 48.27 -18.44
C SER A 4 13.46 48.09 -16.93
N ASP A 5 12.43 47.37 -16.52
CA ASP A 5 12.33 46.73 -15.20
C ASP A 5 11.92 45.28 -15.46
N ASP A 6 12.90 44.45 -15.80
CA ASP A 6 12.85 43.00 -15.60
C ASP A 6 14.01 42.70 -14.64
N GLU A 7 13.72 42.74 -13.34
CA GLU A 7 14.60 42.17 -12.33
C GLU A 7 14.50 40.64 -12.43
N ASP A 8 15.44 40.05 -13.18
CA ASP A 8 15.69 38.62 -13.13
C ASP A 8 16.36 38.30 -11.79
N ILE A 9 15.59 37.69 -10.88
CA ILE A 9 16.07 37.16 -9.61
C ILE A 9 16.97 35.97 -9.95
N THR A 10 18.25 36.22 -10.17
CA THR A 10 19.24 35.15 -10.24
C THR A 10 19.41 34.58 -8.84
N GLU A 11 18.73 33.48 -8.56
CA GLU A 11 19.04 32.60 -7.44
C GLU A 11 20.52 32.22 -7.51
N ASN A 12 21.31 32.78 -6.60
CA ASN A 12 22.70 32.37 -6.41
C ASN A 12 22.71 30.94 -5.87
N GLU A 13 22.73 29.95 -6.78
CA GLU A 13 23.18 28.61 -6.49
C GLU A 13 24.65 28.70 -6.07
N SER A 14 24.87 28.86 -4.76
CA SER A 14 26.18 28.65 -4.15
C SER A 14 26.54 27.17 -4.30
N ASP A 15 27.26 26.89 -5.38
CA ASP A 15 27.76 25.60 -5.81
C ASP A 15 28.80 25.09 -4.80
N ASN A 16 28.33 24.66 -3.62
CA ASN A 16 29.13 24.08 -2.54
C ASN A 16 29.62 22.67 -2.95
N LYS A 17 30.55 22.61 -3.90
CA LYS A 17 31.26 21.41 -4.31
C LYS A 17 32.05 20.86 -3.11
N THR A 18 31.44 19.93 -2.38
CA THR A 18 32.09 19.25 -1.26
C THR A 18 33.25 18.42 -1.80
N ALA A 19 34.47 18.72 -1.35
CA ALA A 19 35.68 18.03 -1.81
C ALA A 19 35.61 16.52 -1.51
N PRO A 20 36.11 15.66 -2.42
CA PRO A 20 36.15 14.21 -2.21
C PRO A 20 37.09 13.86 -1.03
N MET A 21 36.60 13.06 -0.09
CA MET A 21 37.36 12.60 1.08
C MET A 21 37.97 11.22 0.82
N LYS A 22 39.26 11.03 1.13
CA LYS A 22 39.93 9.74 0.97
C LYS A 22 39.48 8.75 2.05
N MET A 23 39.22 7.51 1.66
CA MET A 23 38.88 6.44 2.59
C MET A 23 40.07 6.07 3.48
N LYS A 24 39.81 5.68 4.74
CA LYS A 24 40.85 5.33 5.73
C LYS A 24 41.69 4.13 5.31
N ASP A 25 41.11 3.20 4.57
CA ASP A 25 41.77 2.01 4.03
C ASP A 25 42.50 2.27 2.71
N GLY A 26 42.50 3.52 2.23
CA GLY A 26 43.17 3.92 0.99
C GLY A 26 42.53 3.39 -0.29
N LYS A 27 41.38 2.71 -0.21
CA LYS A 27 40.75 2.03 -1.35
C LYS A 27 39.96 2.94 -2.28
N GLY A 28 39.82 4.23 -1.97
CA GLY A 28 39.12 5.16 -2.84
C GLY A 28 38.80 6.51 -2.20
N TRP A 29 37.84 7.19 -2.82
CA TRP A 29 37.37 8.51 -2.44
C TRP A 29 35.84 8.51 -2.30
N ILE A 30 35.34 9.14 -1.23
CA ILE A 30 33.92 9.30 -0.93
C ILE A 30 33.54 10.76 -1.18
N LYS A 31 32.41 10.99 -1.84
CA LYS A 31 31.84 12.33 -2.02
C LYS A 31 30.44 12.40 -1.41
N LYS A 32 30.09 13.56 -0.85
CA LYS A 32 28.73 13.81 -0.37
C LYS A 32 27.75 13.72 -1.54
N ARG A 33 26.61 13.04 -1.34
CA ARG A 33 25.58 12.89 -2.36
C ARG A 33 24.78 14.18 -2.50
N THR A 34 24.52 14.61 -3.73
CA THR A 34 23.60 15.72 -4.03
C THR A 34 22.16 15.25 -4.20
N LYS A 35 21.96 14.05 -4.76
CA LYS A 35 20.62 13.45 -4.95
C LYS A 35 20.24 12.53 -3.80
N LYS A 36 19.02 12.71 -3.28
CA LYS A 36 18.37 11.81 -2.32
C LYS A 36 18.23 10.40 -2.92
N LYS A 37 18.33 9.37 -2.09
CA LYS A 37 18.04 7.98 -2.46
C LYS A 37 17.17 7.35 -1.38
N ILE A 38 16.28 6.48 -1.81
CA ILE A 38 15.43 5.69 -0.94
C ILE A 38 16.19 4.42 -0.57
N ILE A 39 16.25 4.11 0.73
CA ILE A 39 16.73 2.82 1.22
C ILE A 39 15.55 1.85 1.14
N ARG A 40 15.76 0.71 0.50
CA ARG A 40 14.78 -0.39 0.45
C ARG A 40 15.20 -1.43 1.49
N TYR A 41 14.23 -1.95 2.21
CA TYR A 41 14.42 -2.94 3.26
C TYR A 41 13.26 -3.95 3.25
N ARG A 42 13.41 -5.07 3.95
CA ARG A 42 12.49 -6.21 3.85
C ARG A 42 11.17 -5.95 4.56
N TYR A 43 11.19 -5.15 5.62
CA TYR A 43 10.01 -4.83 6.41
C TYR A 43 9.51 -6.04 7.19
N PHE A 44 10.34 -6.58 8.09
CA PHE A 44 9.92 -7.68 8.96
C PHE A 44 8.75 -7.24 9.83
N LYS A 45 7.82 -8.16 10.11
CA LYS A 45 6.69 -7.93 11.01
C LYS A 45 6.99 -8.51 12.38
N LEU A 46 6.63 -7.78 13.44
CA LEU A 46 6.95 -8.16 14.82
C LEU A 46 6.41 -9.56 15.18
N HIS A 47 5.16 -9.86 14.81
CA HIS A 47 4.54 -11.17 15.07
C HIS A 47 5.12 -12.31 14.22
N GLN A 48 5.70 -12.01 13.05
CA GLN A 48 6.22 -13.04 12.15
C GLN A 48 7.66 -13.42 12.49
N ASP A 49 8.51 -12.42 12.74
CA ASP A 49 9.94 -12.60 13.00
C ASP A 49 10.45 -11.47 13.90
N PRO A 50 10.26 -11.59 15.23
CA PRO A 50 10.60 -10.53 16.17
C PRO A 50 12.11 -10.25 16.21
N GLU A 51 12.95 -11.28 16.09
CA GLU A 51 14.40 -11.13 16.10
C GLU A 51 14.87 -10.25 14.93
N ASN A 52 14.45 -10.58 13.71
CA ASN A 52 14.81 -9.78 12.54
C ASN A 52 14.13 -8.41 12.52
N TYR A 53 12.94 -8.28 13.11
CA TYR A 53 12.29 -6.98 13.31
C TYR A 53 13.19 -6.05 14.14
N TYR A 54 13.57 -6.46 15.36
CA TYR A 54 14.39 -5.62 16.23
C TYR A 54 15.76 -5.32 15.63
N ARG A 55 16.39 -6.31 15.00
CA ARG A 55 17.66 -6.13 14.29
C ARG A 55 17.53 -5.10 13.17
N GLU A 56 16.47 -5.16 12.36
CA GLU A 56 16.23 -4.20 11.28
C GLU A 56 16.03 -2.78 11.81
N GLN A 57 15.25 -2.61 12.88
CA GLN A 57 15.03 -1.30 13.51
C GLN A 57 16.35 -0.68 14.01
N LEU A 58 17.21 -1.48 14.64
CA LEU A 58 18.53 -1.04 15.09
C LEU A 58 19.43 -0.61 13.93
N ILE A 59 19.43 -1.36 12.82
CA ILE A 59 20.26 -1.06 11.65
C ILE A 59 19.83 0.24 10.96
N LEU A 60 18.52 0.50 10.89
CA LEU A 60 17.97 1.62 10.15
C LEU A 60 18.05 2.95 10.92
N PHE A 61 17.82 2.91 12.23
CA PHE A 61 17.57 4.12 13.01
C PHE A 61 18.62 4.42 14.08
N LEU A 62 19.51 3.47 14.39
CA LEU A 62 20.60 3.67 15.34
C LEU A 62 21.95 3.76 14.63
N PRO A 63 22.81 4.73 14.97
CA PRO A 63 24.17 4.76 14.44
C PRO A 63 25.00 3.60 15.01
N TRP A 64 25.60 2.80 14.14
CA TRP A 64 26.51 1.72 14.49
C TRP A 64 27.89 1.99 13.86
N THR A 65 28.94 1.64 14.60
CA THR A 65 30.34 1.84 14.17
C THR A 65 31.08 0.53 13.98
N ASN A 66 30.75 -0.47 14.79
CA ASN A 66 31.27 -1.82 14.69
C ASN A 66 30.09 -2.79 14.57
N GLU A 67 29.94 -3.41 13.40
CA GLU A 67 28.81 -4.30 13.12
C GLU A 67 28.79 -5.53 14.06
N GLU A 68 29.95 -6.12 14.35
CA GLU A 68 30.04 -7.32 15.20
C GLU A 68 29.54 -7.05 16.62
N GLU A 69 30.03 -5.97 17.23
CA GLU A 69 29.68 -5.61 18.61
C GLU A 69 28.33 -4.89 18.72
N ASN A 70 27.90 -4.16 17.69
CA ASN A 70 26.67 -3.34 17.78
C ASN A 70 25.44 -4.06 17.23
N LEU A 71 25.60 -5.11 16.41
CA LEU A 71 24.49 -5.74 15.69
C LEU A 71 24.53 -7.28 15.68
N ILE A 72 25.68 -7.94 15.81
CA ILE A 72 25.77 -9.41 15.70
C ILE A 72 25.74 -10.10 17.06
N HIS A 73 26.51 -9.60 18.04
CA HIS A 73 26.67 -10.26 19.34
C HIS A 73 25.82 -9.65 20.48
N ILE A 74 24.68 -9.04 20.14
CA ILE A 74 23.80 -8.37 21.10
C ILE A 74 22.41 -8.99 21.13
N ASN A 75 21.72 -8.84 22.27
CA ASN A 75 20.28 -9.04 22.32
C ASN A 75 19.58 -7.83 21.66
N HIS A 76 18.97 -8.04 20.49
CA HIS A 76 18.33 -6.95 19.72
C HIS A 76 17.12 -6.38 20.43
N GLU A 77 16.36 -7.19 21.15
CA GLU A 77 15.14 -6.76 21.85
C GLU A 77 15.48 -5.80 23.01
N GLU A 78 16.38 -6.20 23.91
CA GLU A 78 16.82 -5.36 25.03
C GLU A 78 17.44 -4.04 24.53
N ARG A 79 18.24 -4.11 23.46
CA ARG A 79 18.85 -2.94 22.85
C ARG A 79 17.81 -2.02 22.21
N PHE A 80 16.81 -2.60 21.57
CA PHE A 80 15.70 -1.84 20.99
C PHE A 80 14.91 -1.12 22.09
N GLU A 81 14.52 -1.82 23.16
CA GLU A 81 13.77 -1.22 24.26
C GLU A 81 14.55 -0.08 24.94
N LEU A 82 15.86 -0.20 25.10
CA LEU A 82 16.71 0.87 25.63
C LEU A 82 16.72 2.14 24.76
N TYR A 83 16.60 2.00 23.44
CA TYR A 83 16.67 3.11 22.47
C TYR A 83 15.36 3.39 21.74
N LYS A 84 14.25 2.85 22.24
CA LYS A 84 12.93 2.88 21.59
C LYS A 84 12.50 4.29 21.22
N ASP A 85 12.63 5.23 22.15
CA ASP A 85 12.25 6.63 21.94
C ASP A 85 13.05 7.28 20.81
N ILE A 86 14.36 7.00 20.76
CA ILE A 86 15.25 7.54 19.72
C ILE A 86 14.89 6.96 18.36
N ILE A 87 14.63 5.65 18.32
CA ILE A 87 14.24 4.95 17.10
C ILE A 87 12.90 5.49 16.60
N GLN A 88 11.89 5.64 17.46
CA GLN A 88 10.59 6.20 17.09
C GLN A 88 10.70 7.64 16.58
N GLN A 89 11.49 8.48 17.25
CA GLN A 89 11.74 9.85 16.80
C GLN A 89 12.37 9.85 15.40
N LYS A 90 13.44 9.07 15.19
CA LYS A 90 14.13 8.98 13.89
C LYS A 90 13.22 8.39 12.81
N ARG A 91 12.41 7.40 13.15
CA ARG A 91 11.42 6.79 12.26
C ARG A 91 10.43 7.83 11.75
N SER A 92 9.93 8.70 12.62
CA SER A 92 9.00 9.79 12.24
C SER A 92 9.61 10.83 11.30
N GLU A 93 10.94 11.00 11.28
CA GLU A 93 11.64 11.91 10.37
C GLU A 93 11.68 11.38 8.93
N TYR A 94 11.67 10.05 8.76
CA TYR A 94 11.89 9.39 7.47
C TYR A 94 10.65 8.68 6.91
N ILE A 95 9.71 8.27 7.78
CA ILE A 95 8.46 7.62 7.39
C ILE A 95 7.35 8.67 7.34
N HIS A 96 6.62 8.69 6.23
CA HIS A 96 5.49 9.62 6.06
C HIS A 96 4.34 9.25 7.01
N ARG A 97 3.66 10.25 7.57
CA ARG A 97 2.63 10.06 8.60
C ARG A 97 1.52 9.09 8.15
N GLU A 98 1.03 9.23 6.92
CA GLU A 98 -0.03 8.38 6.36
C GLU A 98 0.37 6.89 6.31
N ALA A 99 1.65 6.59 6.03
CA ALA A 99 2.13 5.21 6.01
C ALA A 99 2.21 4.61 7.42
N ASN A 100 2.49 5.44 8.42
CA ASN A 100 2.53 5.02 9.82
C ASN A 100 1.13 4.81 10.41
N GLU A 101 0.17 5.66 10.03
CA GLU A 101 -1.25 5.54 10.43
C GLU A 101 -1.90 4.28 9.81
N PHE A 102 -1.62 4.00 8.54
CA PHE A 102 -2.09 2.77 7.89
C PHE A 102 -1.53 1.52 8.56
N GLU A 103 -0.25 1.53 8.94
CA GLU A 103 0.33 0.40 9.66
C GLU A 103 -0.31 0.21 11.04
N GLN A 104 -0.46 1.28 11.80
CA GLN A 104 -1.07 1.21 13.12
C GLN A 104 -2.49 0.65 13.05
N ALA A 105 -3.30 1.12 12.09
CA ALA A 105 -4.64 0.59 11.85
C ALA A 105 -4.63 -0.89 11.42
N SER A 106 -3.62 -1.31 10.65
CA SER A 106 -3.45 -2.71 10.23
C SER A 106 -3.04 -3.63 11.37
N GLU A 107 -2.20 -3.18 12.30
CA GLU A 107 -1.81 -3.93 13.50
C GLU A 107 -2.99 -4.03 14.47
N GLU A 108 -3.71 -2.94 14.72
CA GLU A 108 -4.92 -2.94 15.56
C GLU A 108 -6.03 -3.87 15.03
N HIS A 109 -6.14 -4.05 13.70
CA HIS A 109 -7.10 -4.99 13.12
C HIS A 109 -6.64 -6.45 13.21
N MET A 110 -5.33 -6.72 13.21
CA MET A 110 -4.82 -8.08 13.40
C MET A 110 -4.95 -8.53 14.86
N GLU A 111 -4.63 -7.66 15.82
CA GLU A 111 -4.81 -7.96 17.26
C GLU A 111 -6.28 -8.25 17.60
N LYS A 112 -7.24 -7.54 16.98
CA LYS A 112 -8.67 -7.80 17.17
C LYS A 112 -9.15 -9.16 16.63
N LYS A 113 -8.48 -9.72 15.61
CA LYS A 113 -8.87 -11.04 15.06
C LYS A 113 -8.45 -12.19 15.96
N GLU A 114 -7.35 -12.07 16.70
CA GLU A 114 -6.93 -13.12 17.63
C GLU A 114 -7.88 -13.25 18.85
N ASP A 115 -8.64 -12.19 19.17
CA ASP A 115 -9.67 -12.21 20.22
C ASP A 115 -11.07 -12.66 19.72
N GLU A 116 -11.31 -12.72 18.40
CA GLU A 116 -12.60 -13.05 17.77
C GLU A 116 -12.70 -14.48 17.21
N ASP A 117 -11.71 -15.33 17.46
CA ASP A 117 -11.68 -16.75 17.01
C ASP A 117 -12.67 -17.69 17.75
N ASP A 118 -13.67 -17.14 18.44
CA ASP A 118 -14.77 -17.90 19.09
C ASP A 118 -16.16 -17.59 18.48
N ILE A 119 -16.21 -17.08 17.25
CA ILE A 119 -17.45 -16.99 16.47
C ILE A 119 -17.58 -18.24 15.61
N ASP A 120 -18.40 -19.17 16.09
CA ASP A 120 -18.93 -20.34 15.40
C ASP A 120 -19.37 -20.02 13.96
N ASP A 121 -18.51 -20.30 12.97
CA ASP A 121 -18.70 -20.09 11.52
C ASP A 121 -19.79 -21.01 10.92
N THR A 122 -20.63 -21.63 11.76
CA THR A 122 -21.63 -22.62 11.37
C THR A 122 -23.04 -22.05 11.18
N ASN A 123 -23.26 -20.74 11.38
CA ASN A 123 -24.61 -20.14 11.35
C ASN A 123 -24.75 -18.82 10.57
N ILE A 124 -23.87 -18.55 9.59
CA ILE A 124 -24.15 -17.50 8.61
C ILE A 124 -25.01 -18.12 7.49
N GLU A 125 -26.33 -18.07 7.66
CA GLU A 125 -27.25 -18.18 6.52
C GLU A 125 -26.92 -17.02 5.59
N TYR A 126 -26.15 -17.30 4.54
CA TYR A 126 -26.01 -16.40 3.40
C TYR A 126 -27.40 -16.26 2.78
N ASP A 127 -28.07 -15.15 3.10
CA ASP A 127 -29.28 -14.74 2.42
C ASP A 127 -28.95 -14.66 0.92
N GLN A 128 -29.49 -15.62 0.17
CA GLN A 128 -29.26 -15.77 -1.26
C GLN A 128 -30.06 -14.70 -2.00
N ASP A 129 -29.71 -13.43 -1.83
CA ASP A 129 -30.32 -12.38 -2.60
C ASP A 129 -29.63 -12.28 -3.98
N LYS A 130 -30.36 -12.76 -4.98
CA LYS A 130 -29.92 -13.05 -6.35
C LYS A 130 -29.80 -11.79 -7.19
N ASN A 131 -28.88 -10.89 -6.88
CA ASN A 131 -28.55 -9.78 -7.79
C ASN A 131 -27.04 -9.53 -7.85
N GLU A 132 -26.33 -10.42 -8.56
CA GLU A 132 -24.88 -10.36 -8.83
C GLU A 132 -24.47 -9.19 -9.77
N PHE A 133 -25.34 -8.19 -9.99
CA PHE A 133 -25.14 -7.08 -10.94
C PHE A 133 -25.69 -5.71 -10.48
N LEU A 134 -25.98 -5.49 -9.19
CA LEU A 134 -26.37 -4.16 -8.70
C LEU A 134 -25.16 -3.21 -8.64
N ILE A 135 -24.73 -2.73 -9.80
CA ILE A 135 -24.04 -1.45 -9.93
C ILE A 135 -25.14 -0.45 -10.26
N TYR A 136 -25.76 0.16 -9.25
CA TYR A 136 -26.48 1.46 -9.24
C TYR A 136 -27.36 1.50 -7.99
N GLU A 137 -26.89 2.09 -6.89
CA GLU A 137 -27.82 2.79 -5.99
C GLU A 137 -28.04 4.20 -6.53
N ILE A 138 -28.87 4.27 -7.59
CA ILE A 138 -29.62 5.49 -7.88
C ILE A 138 -30.77 5.49 -6.87
N GLY A 139 -30.57 6.28 -5.81
CA GLY A 139 -31.62 6.84 -4.96
C GLY A 139 -32.73 5.89 -4.50
N ASN A 140 -32.59 5.34 -3.30
CA ASN A 140 -33.72 5.38 -2.38
C ASN A 140 -33.24 5.59 -0.93
N THR A 141 -33.79 6.64 -0.35
CA THR A 141 -33.72 7.04 1.05
C THR A 141 -34.38 5.97 1.93
N GLY A 142 -33.61 5.00 2.40
CA GLY A 142 -33.97 4.10 3.48
C GLY A 142 -33.06 4.40 4.68
N GLY A 143 -33.67 4.79 5.80
CA GLY A 143 -33.03 5.38 6.98
C GLY A 143 -31.67 4.78 7.38
N ASP A 144 -30.67 5.65 7.42
CA ASP A 144 -29.40 5.37 8.08
C ASP A 144 -29.66 5.29 9.59
N ILE A 145 -29.56 4.09 10.16
CA ILE A 145 -29.79 3.81 11.58
C ILE A 145 -28.89 4.70 12.47
N PHE A 146 -27.70 5.08 11.98
CA PHE A 146 -26.79 5.97 12.71
C PHE A 146 -27.30 7.41 12.79
N VAL A 147 -27.98 7.88 11.74
CA VAL A 147 -28.65 9.20 11.71
C VAL A 147 -29.87 9.20 12.63
N GLU A 148 -30.65 8.12 12.68
CA GLU A 148 -31.78 7.98 13.62
C GLU A 148 -31.33 7.87 15.08
N MET A 149 -30.16 7.28 15.35
CA MET A 149 -29.59 7.16 16.70
C MET A 149 -28.84 8.42 17.18
N GLY A 150 -28.81 9.50 16.36
CA GLY A 150 -28.20 10.78 16.71
C GLY A 150 -26.67 10.82 16.65
N ILE A 151 -26.02 9.80 16.05
CA ILE A 151 -24.56 9.73 15.94
C ILE A 151 -24.17 10.24 14.55
N ASN A 152 -23.91 11.55 14.45
CA ASN A 152 -23.46 12.16 13.20
C ASN A 152 -21.95 11.91 12.99
N THR A 153 -21.58 10.64 12.77
CA THR A 153 -20.27 10.30 12.22
C THR A 153 -20.40 10.31 10.72
N ARG A 154 -19.79 11.31 10.08
CA ARG A 154 -19.62 11.38 8.63
C ARG A 154 -18.68 10.23 8.23
N THR A 155 -19.23 9.03 8.03
CA THR A 155 -18.45 7.89 7.54
C THR A 155 -18.09 8.19 6.10
N GLU A 156 -16.78 8.29 5.83
CA GLU A 156 -16.30 8.25 4.45
C GLU A 156 -16.74 6.89 3.91
N LYS A 157 -17.61 6.90 2.90
CA LYS A 157 -18.14 5.69 2.28
C LYS A 157 -16.95 4.95 1.68
N VAL A 158 -16.46 3.93 2.38
CA VAL A 158 -15.44 3.03 1.85
C VAL A 158 -16.11 2.21 0.74
N GLU A 159 -15.86 2.61 -0.51
CA GLU A 159 -16.29 1.85 -1.68
C GLU A 159 -15.56 0.51 -1.68
N HIS A 160 -16.28 -0.56 -1.32
CA HIS A 160 -15.76 -1.91 -1.39
C HIS A 160 -15.75 -2.36 -2.86
N PHE A 161 -14.54 -2.49 -3.43
CA PHE A 161 -14.38 -3.09 -4.74
C PHE A 161 -14.35 -4.61 -4.62
N ASN A 162 -15.48 -5.25 -4.91
CA ASN A 162 -15.52 -6.70 -5.03
C ASN A 162 -14.74 -7.12 -6.28
N VAL A 163 -13.62 -7.83 -6.08
CA VAL A 163 -12.86 -8.39 -7.20
C VAL A 163 -13.76 -9.38 -7.94
N PRO A 164 -13.93 -9.26 -9.28
CA PRO A 164 -14.71 -10.21 -10.04
C PRO A 164 -14.18 -11.63 -9.85
N LYS A 165 -15.09 -12.59 -9.64
CA LYS A 165 -14.72 -14.01 -9.55
C LYS A 165 -14.06 -14.44 -10.86
N ILE A 166 -12.77 -14.77 -10.80
CA ILE A 166 -12.02 -15.25 -11.97
C ILE A 166 -12.37 -16.71 -12.20
N ILE A 167 -12.93 -17.01 -13.37
CA ILE A 167 -13.23 -18.38 -13.80
C ILE A 167 -11.92 -19.03 -14.29
N PRO A 168 -11.58 -20.27 -13.88
CA PRO A 168 -10.39 -20.96 -14.37
C PRO A 168 -10.49 -21.29 -15.88
N ASP A 169 -9.34 -21.31 -16.56
CA ASP A 169 -9.24 -21.52 -18.01
C ASP A 169 -9.93 -22.81 -18.49
N THR A 170 -9.89 -23.86 -17.68
CA THR A 170 -10.52 -25.16 -17.98
C THR A 170 -12.04 -25.03 -18.10
N GLU A 171 -12.66 -24.30 -17.17
CA GLU A 171 -14.10 -24.06 -17.14
C GLU A 171 -14.54 -23.11 -18.27
N TYR A 172 -13.76 -22.05 -18.52
CA TYR A 172 -13.98 -21.15 -19.65
C TYR A 172 -13.94 -21.89 -21.00
N GLN A 173 -12.96 -22.78 -21.18
CA GLN A 173 -12.84 -23.59 -22.40
C GLN A 173 -14.01 -24.55 -22.57
N GLN A 174 -14.50 -25.15 -21.47
CA GLN A 174 -15.67 -26.03 -21.51
C GLN A 174 -16.92 -25.25 -21.91
N MET A 175 -17.12 -24.05 -21.37
CA MET A 175 -18.23 -23.18 -21.75
C MET A 175 -18.17 -22.83 -23.24
N MET A 176 -16.99 -22.43 -23.74
CA MET A 176 -16.77 -22.11 -25.16
C MET A 176 -16.99 -23.29 -26.11
N ARG A 177 -16.77 -24.53 -25.65
CA ARG A 177 -17.04 -25.74 -26.43
C ARG A 177 -18.53 -26.08 -26.54
N ASN A 178 -19.31 -25.72 -25.53
CA ASN A 178 -20.76 -26.00 -25.50
C ASN A 178 -21.59 -24.97 -26.29
N LEU A 179 -21.00 -23.85 -26.71
CA LEU A 179 -21.68 -22.84 -27.52
C LEU A 179 -21.94 -23.33 -28.94
N ASN A 180 -23.10 -22.96 -29.50
CA ASN A 180 -23.37 -23.15 -30.91
C ASN A 180 -22.54 -22.17 -31.79
N ASN A 181 -22.48 -22.42 -33.10
CA ASN A 181 -21.65 -21.63 -34.03
C ASN A 181 -21.96 -20.12 -34.00
N ASN A 182 -23.23 -19.74 -33.84
CA ASN A 182 -23.64 -18.35 -33.82
C ASN A 182 -23.25 -17.67 -32.51
N GLN A 183 -23.49 -18.33 -31.38
CA GLN A 183 -23.09 -17.88 -30.05
C GLN A 183 -21.57 -17.74 -29.93
N ARG A 184 -20.82 -18.70 -30.48
CA ARG A 184 -19.36 -18.65 -30.52
C ARG A 184 -18.86 -17.48 -31.37
N LYS A 185 -19.43 -17.28 -32.56
CA LYS A 185 -19.06 -16.13 -33.42
C LYS A 185 -19.36 -14.79 -32.73
N TYR A 186 -20.50 -14.70 -32.05
CA TYR A 186 -20.90 -13.51 -31.31
C TYR A 186 -19.96 -13.23 -30.13
N THR A 187 -19.69 -14.22 -29.28
CA THR A 187 -18.80 -14.07 -28.12
C THR A 187 -17.38 -13.68 -28.53
N LEU A 188 -16.81 -14.27 -29.57
CA LEU A 188 -15.51 -13.86 -30.09
C LEU A 188 -15.51 -12.42 -30.61
N ASN A 189 -16.59 -11.98 -31.26
CA ASN A 189 -16.71 -10.61 -31.73
C ASN A 189 -16.73 -9.62 -30.56
N VAL A 190 -17.50 -9.90 -29.51
CA VAL A 190 -17.53 -9.08 -28.28
C VAL A 190 -16.16 -9.05 -27.60
N MET A 191 -15.49 -10.20 -27.47
CA MET A 191 -14.14 -10.25 -26.90
C MET A 191 -13.12 -9.42 -27.70
N ASN A 192 -13.23 -9.45 -29.03
CA ASN A 192 -12.38 -8.65 -29.91
C ASN A 192 -12.63 -7.14 -29.74
N LEU A 193 -13.90 -6.74 -29.57
CA LEU A 193 -14.28 -5.36 -29.28
C LEU A 193 -13.78 -4.90 -27.91
N ILE A 194 -13.85 -5.74 -26.88
CA ILE A 194 -13.30 -5.42 -25.55
C ILE A 194 -11.79 -5.25 -25.60
N LYS A 195 -11.08 -6.14 -26.32
CA LYS A 195 -9.62 -6.16 -26.35
C LYS A 195 -9.01 -5.00 -27.13
N ASN A 196 -9.67 -4.58 -28.22
CA ASN A 196 -9.12 -3.60 -29.15
C ASN A 196 -9.89 -2.26 -29.16
N GLY A 197 -10.99 -2.16 -28.42
CA GLY A 197 -11.81 -0.96 -28.36
C GLY A 197 -11.21 0.07 -27.43
N GLU A 198 -10.76 1.20 -27.97
CA GLU A 198 -10.36 2.37 -27.17
C GLU A 198 -11.57 3.13 -26.60
N ASN A 199 -12.78 2.82 -27.07
CA ASN A 199 -14.03 3.52 -26.71
C ASN A 199 -15.02 2.59 -25.98
N GLN A 200 -15.82 3.18 -25.09
CA GLN A 200 -16.94 2.51 -24.44
C GLN A 200 -17.95 2.03 -25.49
N PHE A 201 -18.32 0.75 -25.45
CA PHE A 201 -19.34 0.18 -26.33
C PHE A 201 -20.56 -0.25 -25.51
N PHE A 202 -21.76 0.02 -26.05
CA PHE A 202 -23.02 -0.40 -25.47
C PHE A 202 -23.63 -1.47 -26.35
N HIS A 203 -24.02 -2.59 -25.75
CA HIS A 203 -24.68 -3.68 -26.46
C HIS A 203 -26.02 -3.99 -25.81
N PHE A 204 -27.08 -3.99 -26.62
CA PHE A 204 -28.44 -4.28 -26.19
C PHE A 204 -28.85 -5.64 -26.73
N ILE A 205 -29.17 -6.57 -25.83
CA ILE A 205 -29.76 -7.86 -26.16
C ILE A 205 -31.28 -7.65 -26.14
N ASN A 206 -31.92 -7.88 -27.29
CA ASN A 206 -33.38 -7.86 -27.44
C ASN A 206 -33.97 -9.25 -27.18
#